data_AF-A0A1V0PX88-F1
#
_entry.id   AF-A0A1V0PX88-F1
#
_cell.length_a   1.000
_cell.length_b   1.000
_cell.length_c   1.000
_cell.angle_alpha   90.00
_cell.angle_beta   90.00
_cell.angle_gamma   90.00
#
_symmetry.space_group_name_H-M   'P 1'
#
loop_
_entity.id
_entity.type
_entity.pdbx_description
1 polymer ?
#
loop_
_entity_poly.entity_id
_entity_poly.type
_entity_poly.pdbx_seq_one_letter_code
_entity_poly.pdbx_strand_id
1 'polypeptide(L)'
;MFAGVLDTVVRGQPGTVFLGDSGTGKSTVLQAVFDAAGHRAEFKPALVPNPSGEGESLLLWLLTAFGVTALGSTAVPPYDRLRQLLAKVEENGQRPLVLIDEAQTLSDSGLLALDRLMSDTGESGTSMQIVLAGTPELKERLGHAGPALQELAEAGTLTPMTETETVDFIRHEVQAAGRPAEGIFDPEALTAIHDMAGGVPRLIATHGTACLIAAFQDRKPRIDAEFVQRVLAPQVGWQTTGTDDPPETPGDDRQPPEAESPEDGRPNKGNPVGFLAGALAATGVLACAVLVAPLIQSGLDWPRAGIEDAEYVSATTDAVQPAPTPADPPPDRATAAPSRSELAMSVVPRLRATGPVDDATAPESRVLDNAPFDTALARQHFRSALDPETSRRQAVIDFSLSAAAGHGRAAYYLAQMFETGDWVTYAPGTARSWYAFSATHGGQDVPARLDQSDRSLDTMPVAKPLYSERSGGIVTLIWTGRGSFRVDLAPHPDHPAAHRETDLTALRLVAPDNMTWWRVTPEGAAPGPWLEIGAPHRAEMD
;
A
#
# COMPACT_ATOMS: atom_id res chain seq x y z
N MET A 1 23.88 16.84 3.98
CA MET A 1 23.20 16.52 2.70
C MET A 1 22.10 17.51 2.34
N PHE A 2 20.96 17.51 3.06
CA PHE A 2 19.78 18.36 2.78
C PHE A 2 20.10 19.83 2.49
N ALA A 3 20.84 20.50 3.38
CA ALA A 3 21.19 21.91 3.21
C ALA A 3 21.98 22.19 1.91
N GLY A 4 22.86 21.26 1.51
CA GLY A 4 23.63 21.38 0.27
C GLY A 4 22.74 21.24 -0.97
N VAL A 5 21.88 20.22 -1.00
CA VAL A 5 20.92 20.03 -2.11
C VAL A 5 19.97 21.22 -2.22
N LEU A 6 19.44 21.69 -1.09
CA LEU A 6 18.53 22.84 -1.08
C LEU A 6 19.24 24.14 -1.50
N ASP A 7 20.48 24.37 -1.08
CA ASP A 7 21.27 25.53 -1.52
C ASP A 7 21.48 25.51 -3.04
N THR A 8 21.80 24.35 -3.62
CA THR A 8 21.91 24.17 -5.07
C THR A 8 20.61 24.50 -5.81
N VAL A 9 19.48 24.01 -5.29
CA VAL A 9 18.13 24.30 -5.83
C VAL A 9 17.84 25.80 -5.74
N VAL A 10 18.04 26.42 -4.57
CA VAL A 10 17.76 27.84 -4.34
C VAL A 10 18.60 28.76 -5.23
N ARG A 11 19.90 28.43 -5.41
CA ARG A 11 20.81 29.17 -6.30
C ARG A 11 20.48 29.09 -7.78
N GLY A 12 19.52 28.25 -8.17
CA GLY A 12 19.12 28.13 -9.57
C GLY A 12 20.09 27.32 -10.42
N GLN A 13 20.85 26.40 -9.84
CA GLN A 13 21.69 25.52 -10.67
C GLN A 13 20.83 24.54 -11.47
N PRO A 14 21.27 24.09 -12.67
CA PRO A 14 20.48 23.21 -13.55
C PRO A 14 20.03 21.91 -12.86
N GLY A 15 20.84 21.38 -11.94
CA GLY A 15 20.42 20.29 -11.08
C GLY A 15 21.54 19.70 -10.27
N THR A 16 21.20 18.69 -9.47
CA THR A 16 22.14 18.01 -8.60
C THR A 16 21.81 16.53 -8.44
N VAL A 17 22.84 15.74 -8.20
CA VAL A 17 22.72 14.33 -7.85
C VAL A 17 23.31 14.09 -6.47
N PHE A 18 22.66 13.26 -5.67
CA PHE A 18 23.24 12.71 -4.46
C PHE A 18 23.00 11.20 -4.39
N LEU A 19 23.99 10.52 -3.84
CA LEU A 19 24.06 9.05 -3.88
C LEU A 19 23.93 8.48 -2.47
N GLY A 20 23.74 7.17 -2.36
CA GLY A 20 23.81 6.48 -1.07
C GLY A 20 23.27 5.06 -1.16
N ASP A 21 23.71 4.21 -0.24
CA ASP A 21 23.27 2.82 -0.20
C ASP A 21 21.81 2.69 0.28
N SER A 22 21.25 1.48 0.20
CA SER A 22 19.89 1.22 0.65
C SER A 22 19.74 1.55 2.15
N GLY A 23 18.70 2.33 2.48
CA GLY A 23 18.39 2.65 3.88
C GLY A 23 19.19 3.80 4.50
N THR A 24 20.05 4.50 3.76
CA THR A 24 20.83 5.68 4.20
C THR A 24 20.02 6.98 4.32
N GLY A 25 18.73 6.98 3.97
CA GLY A 25 17.85 8.14 4.12
C GLY A 25 17.74 9.03 2.87
N LYS A 26 18.08 8.52 1.68
CA LYS A 26 17.92 9.23 0.40
C LYS A 26 16.51 9.81 0.20
N SER A 27 15.49 8.96 0.30
CA SER A 27 14.08 9.34 0.18
C SER A 27 13.67 10.40 1.21
N THR A 28 14.20 10.31 2.43
CA THR A 28 13.94 11.28 3.51
C THR A 28 14.50 12.65 3.16
N VAL A 29 15.74 12.71 2.67
CA VAL A 29 16.34 13.97 2.21
C VAL A 29 15.57 14.55 1.02
N LEU A 30 15.20 13.70 0.06
CA LEU A 30 14.47 14.14 -1.13
C LEU A 30 13.07 14.68 -0.78
N GLN A 31 12.35 14.00 0.11
CA GLN A 31 11.06 14.46 0.63
C GLN A 31 11.20 15.80 1.37
N ALA A 32 12.24 15.96 2.21
CA ALA A 32 12.49 17.22 2.89
C ALA A 32 12.76 18.36 1.90
N VAL A 33 13.48 18.10 0.79
CA VAL A 33 13.68 19.10 -0.27
C VAL A 33 12.37 19.41 -0.99
N PHE A 34 11.55 18.40 -1.29
CA PHE A 34 10.22 18.59 -1.89
C PHE A 34 9.32 19.48 -1.02
N ASP A 35 9.23 19.18 0.28
CA ASP A 35 8.42 19.95 1.23
C ASP A 35 8.95 21.39 1.38
N ALA A 36 10.27 21.55 1.55
CA ALA A 36 10.91 22.85 1.67
C ALA A 36 10.73 23.72 0.41
N ALA A 37 10.82 23.11 -0.79
CA ALA A 37 10.55 23.79 -2.05
C ALA A 37 9.05 24.13 -2.19
N GLY A 38 8.15 23.24 -1.79
CA GLY A 38 6.70 23.44 -1.85
C GLY A 38 6.20 24.60 -0.97
N HIS A 39 6.90 24.92 0.11
CA HIS A 39 6.62 26.10 0.93
C HIS A 39 7.09 27.43 0.32
N ARG A 40 7.83 27.41 -0.79
CA ARG A 40 8.32 28.60 -1.47
C ARG A 40 7.52 28.84 -2.75
N ALA A 41 6.96 30.04 -2.88
CA ALA A 41 6.18 30.41 -4.07
C ALA A 41 6.99 30.35 -5.38
N GLU A 42 8.32 30.48 -5.29
CA GLU A 42 9.25 30.46 -6.42
C GLU A 42 9.41 29.08 -7.08
N PHE A 43 8.88 28.00 -6.49
CA PHE A 43 9.04 26.64 -7.01
C PHE A 43 7.71 25.94 -7.27
N LYS A 44 7.72 25.07 -8.28
CA LYS A 44 6.70 24.05 -8.50
C LYS A 44 7.39 22.68 -8.45
N PRO A 45 7.46 22.03 -7.28
CA PRO A 45 8.11 20.73 -7.15
C PRO A 45 7.23 19.59 -7.65
N ALA A 46 7.85 18.57 -8.23
CA ALA A 46 7.25 17.31 -8.65
C ALA A 46 8.17 16.15 -8.24
N LEU A 47 7.66 15.24 -7.42
CA LEU A 47 8.43 14.10 -6.88
C LEU A 47 8.00 12.79 -7.54
N VAL A 48 8.98 12.01 -8.01
CA VAL A 48 8.80 10.67 -8.59
C VAL A 48 9.61 9.66 -7.74
N PRO A 49 8.98 8.89 -6.82
CA PRO A 49 9.69 8.14 -5.79
C PRO A 49 10.23 6.76 -6.22
N ASN A 50 9.85 6.25 -7.39
CA ASN A 50 10.37 4.99 -7.94
C ASN A 50 9.96 4.90 -9.42
N PRO A 51 10.66 5.58 -10.34
CA PRO A 51 10.30 5.51 -11.74
C PRO A 51 10.58 4.11 -12.27
N SER A 52 9.53 3.40 -12.64
CA SER A 52 9.61 2.13 -13.37
C SER A 52 9.03 2.29 -14.77
N GLY A 53 9.59 1.56 -15.74
CA GLY A 53 9.18 1.59 -17.14
C GLY A 53 10.17 2.29 -18.07
N GLU A 54 9.75 2.45 -19.33
CA GLU A 54 10.55 3.07 -20.40
C GLU A 54 10.43 4.61 -20.40
N GLY A 55 11.13 5.29 -21.32
CA GLY A 55 11.16 6.75 -21.37
C GLY A 55 9.80 7.45 -21.46
N GLU A 56 8.82 6.87 -22.16
CA GLU A 56 7.46 7.42 -22.20
C GLU A 56 6.73 7.31 -20.85
N SER A 57 6.98 6.24 -20.09
CA SER A 57 6.43 6.07 -18.74
C SER A 57 6.91 7.16 -17.81
N LEU A 58 8.19 7.53 -17.88
CA LEU A 58 8.76 8.64 -17.09
C LEU A 58 8.05 9.96 -17.36
N LEU A 59 7.78 10.28 -18.64
CA LEU A 59 7.07 11.52 -19.01
C LEU A 59 5.66 11.55 -18.40
N LEU A 60 4.96 10.41 -18.38
CA LEU A 60 3.64 10.29 -17.75
C LEU A 60 3.72 10.41 -16.23
N TRP A 61 4.75 9.83 -15.59
CA TRP A 61 5.00 10.00 -14.16
C TRP A 61 5.24 11.46 -13.81
N LEU A 62 6.04 12.18 -14.59
CA LEU A 62 6.29 13.61 -14.40
C LEU A 62 5.02 14.44 -14.57
N LEU A 63 4.25 14.21 -15.64
CA LEU A 63 2.95 14.87 -15.84
C LEU A 63 2.03 14.66 -14.63
N THR A 64 1.95 13.43 -14.13
CA THR A 64 1.16 13.09 -12.94
C THR A 64 1.67 13.80 -11.70
N ALA A 65 2.98 13.81 -11.48
CA ALA A 65 3.63 14.44 -10.33
C ALA A 65 3.45 15.98 -10.33
N PHE A 66 3.34 16.61 -11.49
CA PHE A 66 2.97 18.03 -11.62
C PHE A 66 1.47 18.30 -11.42
N GLY A 67 0.66 17.25 -11.23
CA GLY A 67 -0.78 17.34 -10.96
C GLY A 67 -1.68 17.21 -12.19
N VAL A 68 -1.16 16.69 -13.31
CA VAL A 68 -1.98 16.43 -14.51
C VAL A 68 -2.73 15.11 -14.34
N THR A 69 -4.03 15.19 -14.05
CA THR A 69 -4.88 14.01 -13.79
C THR A 69 -5.59 13.46 -15.04
N ALA A 70 -5.64 14.24 -16.13
CA ALA A 70 -6.28 13.85 -17.39
C ALA A 70 -5.23 13.43 -18.44
N LEU A 71 -4.62 12.25 -18.25
CA LEU A 71 -3.72 11.61 -19.22
C LEU A 71 -4.48 10.83 -20.33
N GLY A 72 -5.77 11.14 -20.56
CA GLY A 72 -6.56 10.50 -21.62
C GLY A 72 -5.90 10.66 -23.00
N SER A 73 -6.38 9.91 -24.00
CA SER A 73 -5.91 9.96 -25.39
C SER A 73 -5.91 11.40 -25.92
N THR A 74 -4.78 12.10 -25.75
CA THR A 74 -4.53 13.42 -26.32
C THR A 74 -3.73 13.22 -27.58
N ALA A 75 -4.06 13.93 -28.66
CA ALA A 75 -3.28 13.91 -29.91
C ALA A 75 -1.85 14.48 -29.75
N VAL A 76 -1.51 15.01 -28.57
CA VAL A 76 -0.21 15.60 -28.24
C VAL A 76 0.64 14.55 -27.51
N PRO A 77 1.86 14.25 -28.00
CA PRO A 77 2.80 13.35 -27.33
C PRO A 77 3.09 13.79 -25.88
N PRO A 78 3.33 12.85 -24.94
CA PRO A 78 3.63 13.18 -23.54
C PRO A 78 4.78 14.17 -23.37
N TYR A 79 5.79 14.09 -24.24
CA TYR A 79 6.94 14.99 -24.26
C TYR A 79 6.53 16.46 -24.47
N ASP A 80 5.77 16.72 -25.55
CA ASP A 80 5.32 18.08 -25.90
C ASP A 80 4.39 18.64 -24.83
N ARG A 81 3.55 17.77 -24.25
CA ARG A 81 2.65 18.15 -23.16
C ARG A 81 3.42 18.56 -21.92
N LEU A 82 4.48 17.83 -21.55
CA LEU A 82 5.32 18.17 -20.43
C LEU A 82 6.06 19.48 -20.68
N ARG A 83 6.63 19.69 -21.88
CA ARG A 83 7.26 20.97 -22.26
C ARG A 83 6.31 22.15 -22.11
N GLN A 84 5.07 22.03 -22.62
CA GLN A 84 4.06 23.07 -22.46
C GLN A 84 3.70 23.34 -21.00
N LEU A 85 3.69 22.30 -20.15
CA LEU A 85 3.46 22.46 -18.72
C LEU A 85 4.61 23.21 -18.05
N LEU A 86 5.86 22.84 -18.35
CA LEU A 86 7.05 23.48 -17.79
C LEU A 86 7.10 24.97 -18.15
N ALA A 87 6.82 25.32 -19.42
CA ALA A 87 6.72 26.71 -19.85
C ALA A 87 5.63 27.49 -19.07
N LYS A 88 4.45 26.89 -18.86
CA LYS A 88 3.37 27.51 -18.07
C LYS A 88 3.74 27.74 -16.61
N VAL A 89 4.50 26.82 -16.00
CA VAL A 89 4.98 26.97 -14.63
C VAL A 89 5.84 28.23 -14.51
N GLU A 90 6.69 28.49 -15.50
CA GLU A 90 7.53 29.69 -15.54
C GLU A 90 6.81 30.97 -15.91
N GLU A 91 5.83 30.91 -16.82
CA GLU A 91 4.94 32.03 -17.10
C GLU A 91 4.22 32.51 -15.82
N ASN A 92 4.00 31.60 -14.87
CA ASN A 92 3.46 31.91 -13.53
C ASN A 92 4.52 32.41 -12.52
N GLY A 93 5.76 32.64 -12.96
CA GLY A 93 6.87 33.10 -12.12
C GLY A 93 7.45 32.03 -11.19
N GLN A 94 7.18 30.75 -11.47
CA GLN A 94 7.70 29.62 -10.68
C GLN A 94 8.75 28.85 -11.46
N ARG A 95 9.71 28.24 -10.77
CA ARG A 95 10.69 27.32 -11.37
C ARG A 95 10.20 25.88 -11.26
N PRO A 96 10.11 25.12 -12.36
CA PRO A 96 9.84 23.69 -12.29
C PRO A 96 10.99 22.98 -11.58
N LEU A 97 10.69 22.19 -10.55
CA LEU A 97 11.67 21.38 -9.83
C LEU A 97 11.26 19.91 -9.91
N VAL A 98 12.04 19.09 -10.58
CA VAL A 98 11.81 17.65 -10.68
C VAL A 98 12.72 16.94 -9.68
N LEU A 99 12.13 16.11 -8.84
CA LEU A 99 12.83 15.27 -7.89
C LEU A 99 12.55 13.81 -8.24
N ILE A 100 13.61 13.02 -8.42
CA ILE A 100 13.50 11.60 -8.76
C ILE A 100 14.26 10.80 -7.70
N ASP A 101 13.52 9.94 -7.00
CA ASP A 101 14.09 8.96 -6.10
C ASP A 101 14.36 7.65 -6.84
N GLU A 102 15.28 6.85 -6.29
CA GLU A 102 15.72 5.59 -6.89
C GLU A 102 16.08 5.75 -8.39
N ALA A 103 16.70 6.86 -8.79
CA ALA A 103 16.92 7.20 -10.19
C ALA A 103 17.79 6.18 -10.95
N GLN A 104 18.50 5.28 -10.25
CA GLN A 104 19.15 4.12 -10.88
C GLN A 104 18.18 3.11 -11.49
N THR A 105 16.88 3.16 -11.18
CA THR A 105 15.85 2.28 -11.77
C THR A 105 15.38 2.76 -13.13
N LEU A 106 15.67 4.01 -13.50
CA LEU A 106 15.33 4.56 -14.80
C LEU A 106 15.93 3.71 -15.92
N SER A 107 15.19 3.46 -16.99
CA SER A 107 15.77 2.87 -18.20
C SER A 107 16.74 3.86 -18.88
N ASP A 108 17.60 3.37 -19.77
CA ASP A 108 18.46 4.24 -20.57
C ASP A 108 17.62 5.19 -21.45
N SER A 109 16.46 4.73 -21.93
CA SER A 109 15.50 5.57 -22.65
C SER A 109 14.87 6.66 -21.76
N GLY A 110 14.69 6.39 -20.46
CA GLY A 110 14.24 7.38 -19.48
C GLY A 110 15.30 8.43 -19.17
N LEU A 111 16.55 8.01 -18.98
CA LEU A 111 17.67 8.94 -18.79
C LEU A 111 17.85 9.83 -20.03
N LEU A 112 17.78 9.27 -21.24
CA LEU A 112 17.84 10.05 -22.49
C LEU A 112 16.67 11.05 -22.61
N ALA A 113 15.47 10.67 -22.16
CA ALA A 113 14.32 11.58 -22.16
C ALA A 113 14.53 12.75 -21.18
N LEU A 114 15.12 12.51 -20.00
CA LEU A 114 15.49 13.57 -19.05
C LEU A 114 16.56 14.51 -19.62
N ASP A 115 17.62 13.95 -20.20
CA ASP A 115 18.69 14.75 -20.80
C ASP A 115 18.16 15.69 -21.90
N ARG A 116 17.27 15.18 -22.76
CA ARG A 116 16.57 15.98 -23.77
C ARG A 116 15.69 17.07 -23.16
N LEU A 117 14.90 16.75 -22.14
CA LEU A 117 14.07 17.74 -21.45
C LEU A 117 14.92 18.87 -20.88
N MET A 118 16.02 18.54 -20.19
CA MET A 118 16.90 19.55 -19.61
C MET A 118 17.53 20.44 -20.69
N SER A 119 18.05 19.83 -21.75
CA SER A 119 18.65 20.55 -22.89
C SER A 119 17.64 21.49 -23.57
N ASP A 120 16.45 20.99 -23.89
CA ASP A 120 15.39 21.76 -24.54
C ASP A 120 14.93 22.95 -23.68
N THR A 121 14.82 22.74 -22.35
CA THR A 121 14.43 23.83 -21.44
C THR A 121 15.51 24.92 -21.44
N GLY A 122 16.79 24.55 -21.31
CA GLY A 122 17.91 25.51 -21.32
C GLY A 122 17.97 26.39 -22.57
N GLU A 123 17.69 25.84 -23.75
CA GLU A 123 17.66 26.59 -25.01
C GLU A 123 16.44 27.51 -25.16
N SER A 124 15.29 27.12 -24.60
CA SER A 124 14.04 27.88 -24.68
C SER A 124 13.94 29.02 -23.67
N GLY A 125 14.95 29.19 -22.82
CA GLY A 125 14.95 30.13 -21.70
C GLY A 125 14.20 29.61 -20.47
N THR A 126 13.76 28.35 -20.51
CA THR A 126 13.08 27.66 -19.42
C THR A 126 14.12 26.95 -18.54
N SER A 127 14.20 27.25 -17.26
CA SER A 127 15.09 26.62 -16.29
C SER A 127 14.32 25.60 -15.47
N MET A 128 14.11 24.41 -16.04
CA MET A 128 13.77 23.24 -15.23
C MET A 128 14.99 22.84 -14.40
N GLN A 129 14.79 22.63 -13.10
CA GLN A 129 15.81 22.09 -12.21
C GLN A 129 15.53 20.62 -11.90
N ILE A 130 16.58 19.80 -11.80
CA ILE A 130 16.45 18.39 -11.41
C ILE A 130 17.25 18.04 -10.15
N VAL A 131 16.69 17.18 -9.30
CA VAL A 131 17.36 16.55 -8.17
C VAL A 131 17.23 15.04 -8.32
N LEU A 132 18.35 14.35 -8.47
CA LEU A 132 18.40 12.90 -8.58
C LEU A 132 18.95 12.29 -7.30
N ALA A 133 18.22 11.34 -6.74
CA ALA A 133 18.67 10.49 -5.65
C ALA A 133 18.79 9.05 -6.14
N GLY A 134 19.91 8.39 -5.87
CA GLY A 134 20.08 6.99 -6.27
C GLY A 134 21.26 6.30 -5.62
N THR A 135 21.54 5.09 -6.07
CA THR A 135 22.71 4.30 -5.63
C THR A 135 23.96 4.67 -6.42
N PRO A 136 25.17 4.29 -5.97
CA PRO A 136 26.43 4.65 -6.65
C PRO A 136 26.49 4.32 -8.14
N GLU A 137 25.81 3.26 -8.60
CA GLU A 137 25.74 2.83 -9.99
C GLU A 137 25.09 3.89 -10.90
N LEU A 138 24.24 4.77 -10.35
CA LEU A 138 23.62 5.86 -11.10
C LEU A 138 24.69 6.77 -11.74
N LYS A 139 25.80 7.01 -11.04
CA LYS A 139 26.85 7.94 -11.50
C LYS A 139 27.44 7.51 -12.84
N GLU A 140 27.72 6.21 -13.00
CA GLU A 140 28.25 5.68 -14.26
C GLU A 140 27.20 5.79 -15.38
N ARG A 141 25.93 5.55 -15.06
CA ARG A 141 24.83 5.61 -16.04
C ARG A 141 24.56 7.02 -16.53
N LEU A 142 24.63 8.03 -15.66
CA LEU A 142 24.52 9.44 -16.06
C LEU A 142 25.62 9.84 -17.04
N GLY A 143 26.83 9.28 -16.87
CA GLY A 143 27.95 9.43 -17.80
C GLY A 143 27.65 8.96 -19.23
N HIS A 144 26.72 8.01 -19.42
CA HIS A 144 26.37 7.48 -20.73
C HIS A 144 25.07 8.04 -21.30
N ALA A 145 24.27 8.75 -20.48
CA ALA A 145 22.93 9.19 -20.84
C ALA A 145 22.90 10.44 -21.73
N GLY A 146 23.78 11.43 -21.45
CA GLY A 146 23.87 12.66 -22.23
C GLY A 146 24.58 13.81 -21.50
N PRO A 147 24.93 14.89 -22.22
CA PRO A 147 25.75 15.98 -21.72
C PRO A 147 25.07 16.79 -20.60
N ALA A 148 23.76 17.01 -20.66
CA ALA A 148 23.06 17.82 -19.66
C ALA A 148 23.02 17.09 -18.30
N LEU A 149 22.86 15.76 -18.32
CA LEU A 149 22.92 14.94 -17.11
C LEU A 149 24.34 14.82 -16.54
N GLN A 150 25.39 14.89 -17.37
CA GLN A 150 26.78 14.91 -16.93
C GLN A 150 27.17 16.21 -16.19
N GLU A 151 26.50 17.31 -16.49
CA GLU A 151 26.75 18.62 -15.87
C GLU A 151 26.11 18.78 -14.47
N LEU A 152 25.34 17.79 -14.01
CA LEU A 152 24.72 17.83 -12.69
C LEU A 152 25.77 17.90 -11.57
N ALA A 153 25.57 18.83 -10.64
CA ALA A 153 26.45 18.97 -9.50
C ALA A 153 26.31 17.75 -8.56
N GLU A 154 27.41 17.09 -8.24
CA GLU A 154 27.42 16.05 -7.21
C GLU A 154 27.39 16.70 -5.82
N ALA A 155 26.25 16.61 -5.13
CA ALA A 155 26.14 17.13 -3.77
C ALA A 155 26.80 16.20 -2.73
N GLY A 156 27.06 14.93 -3.09
CA GLY A 156 27.79 13.95 -2.28
C GLY A 156 27.07 12.60 -2.16
N THR A 157 27.64 11.73 -1.31
CA THR A 157 27.09 10.41 -0.99
C THR A 157 26.63 10.40 0.47
N LEU A 158 25.40 9.99 0.72
CA LEU A 158 24.89 9.66 2.04
C LEU A 158 25.58 8.38 2.52
N THR A 159 26.35 8.54 3.59
CA THR A 159 26.99 7.45 4.31
C THR A 159 26.10 6.98 5.46
N PRO A 160 26.35 5.80 6.03
CA PRO A 160 25.81 5.44 7.33
C PRO A 160 26.05 6.55 8.36
N MET A 161 25.09 6.74 9.26
CA MET A 161 25.18 7.70 10.36
C MET A 161 26.33 7.33 11.27
N THR A 162 27.01 8.35 11.80
CA THR A 162 27.91 8.20 12.95
C THR A 162 27.13 7.83 14.22
N GLU A 163 27.84 7.39 15.25
CA GLU A 163 27.22 7.10 16.55
C GLU A 163 26.48 8.33 17.11
N THR A 164 27.08 9.53 17.00
CA THR A 164 26.44 10.77 17.45
C THR A 164 25.17 11.09 16.66
N GLU A 165 25.21 10.96 15.33
CA GLU A 165 24.01 11.14 14.49
C GLU A 165 22.94 10.09 14.78
N THR A 166 23.33 8.86 15.13
CA THR A 166 22.41 7.79 15.52
C THR A 166 21.65 8.14 16.81
N VAL A 167 22.35 8.67 17.81
CA VAL A 167 21.76 9.16 19.06
C VAL A 167 20.76 10.27 18.78
N ASP A 168 21.15 11.25 17.96
CA ASP A 168 20.28 12.38 17.61
C ASP A 168 19.07 11.95 16.77
N PHE A 169 19.25 10.99 15.87
CA PHE A 169 18.18 10.39 15.08
C PHE A 169 17.15 9.68 15.98
N ILE A 170 17.59 8.78 16.87
CA ILE A 170 16.67 8.08 17.80
C ILE A 170 15.96 9.09 18.70
N ARG A 171 16.68 10.10 19.21
CA ARG A 171 16.07 11.17 20.01
C ARG A 171 14.98 11.89 19.25
N HIS A 172 15.26 12.27 18.00
CA HIS A 172 14.29 12.94 17.13
C HIS A 172 13.03 12.09 16.91
N GLU A 173 13.19 10.82 16.56
CA GLU A 173 12.06 9.91 16.32
C GLU A 173 11.17 9.74 17.57
N VAL A 174 11.77 9.61 18.76
CA VAL A 174 11.02 9.51 20.02
C VAL A 174 10.28 10.82 20.35
N GLN A 175 10.92 11.96 20.13
CA GLN A 175 10.30 13.27 20.32
C GLN A 175 9.15 13.51 19.35
N ALA A 176 9.30 13.11 18.08
CA ALA A 176 8.26 13.16 17.07
C ALA A 176 7.04 12.30 17.46
N ALA A 177 7.27 11.22 18.21
CA ALA A 177 6.21 10.40 18.79
C ALA A 177 5.55 11.00 20.06
N GLY A 178 5.94 12.21 20.47
CA GLY A 178 5.32 12.95 21.59
C GLY A 178 5.83 12.55 22.97
N ARG A 179 7.05 12.02 23.08
CA ARG A 179 7.69 11.65 24.36
C ARG A 179 9.07 12.29 24.52
N PRO A 180 9.49 12.63 25.75
CA PRO A 180 10.88 12.94 26.00
C PRO A 180 11.72 11.68 25.71
N ALA A 181 12.85 11.86 25.01
CA ALA A 181 13.75 10.76 24.70
C ALA A 181 14.57 10.34 25.92
N GLU A 182 14.67 11.25 26.90
CA GLU A 182 15.44 11.08 28.12
C GLU A 182 14.88 9.94 28.97
N GLY A 183 15.74 8.98 29.31
CA GLY A 183 15.43 7.89 30.24
C GLY A 183 14.79 6.65 29.61
N ILE A 184 14.51 6.64 28.29
CA ILE A 184 14.02 5.44 27.59
C ILE A 184 15.18 4.52 27.19
N PHE A 185 16.24 5.07 26.61
CA PHE A 185 17.46 4.34 26.25
C PHE A 185 18.64 4.82 27.08
N ASP A 186 19.46 3.88 27.56
CA ASP A 186 20.78 4.18 28.08
C ASP A 186 21.75 4.55 26.96
N PRO A 187 22.78 5.37 27.23
CA PRO A 187 23.82 5.68 26.24
C PRO A 187 24.44 4.41 25.63
N GLU A 188 24.75 3.41 26.46
CA GLU A 188 25.31 2.12 26.01
C GLU A 188 24.33 1.33 25.13
N ALA A 189 23.02 1.49 25.34
CA ALA A 189 22.00 0.88 24.49
C ALA A 189 21.96 1.53 23.10
N LEU A 190 22.14 2.84 23.04
CA LEU A 190 22.21 3.58 21.77
C LEU A 190 23.46 3.19 20.98
N THR A 191 24.61 3.07 21.66
CA THR A 191 25.85 2.52 21.06
C THR A 191 25.63 1.11 20.55
N ALA A 192 25.03 0.21 21.33
CA ALA A 192 24.74 -1.15 20.90
C ALA A 192 23.80 -1.20 19.67
N ILE A 193 22.77 -0.35 19.62
CA ILE A 193 21.89 -0.22 18.45
C ILE A 193 22.69 0.27 17.23
N HIS A 194 23.55 1.27 17.40
CA HIS A 194 24.41 1.80 16.34
C HIS A 194 25.32 0.70 15.76
N ASP A 195 26.05 -0.01 16.63
CA ASP A 195 26.99 -1.06 16.24
C ASP A 195 26.29 -2.19 15.49
N MET A 196 25.13 -2.64 15.99
CA MET A 196 24.36 -3.70 15.35
C MET A 196 23.71 -3.27 14.02
N ALA A 197 23.33 -2.00 13.90
CA ALA A 197 22.75 -1.45 12.67
C ALA A 197 23.80 -1.00 11.65
N GLY A 198 25.09 -0.96 12.02
CA GLY A 198 26.17 -0.42 11.19
C GLY A 198 25.95 1.06 10.81
N GLY A 199 25.26 1.83 11.65
CA GLY A 199 24.90 3.22 11.36
C GLY A 199 23.81 3.40 10.28
N VAL A 200 23.19 2.33 9.77
CA VAL A 200 22.17 2.45 8.70
C VAL A 200 20.84 2.91 9.30
N PRO A 201 20.31 4.10 8.94
CA PRO A 201 19.09 4.67 9.54
C PRO A 201 17.88 3.73 9.57
N ARG A 202 17.63 3.00 8.47
CA ARG A 202 16.52 2.02 8.41
C ARG A 202 16.69 0.90 9.43
N LEU A 203 17.91 0.39 9.61
CA LEU A 203 18.20 -0.66 10.59
C LEU A 203 18.15 -0.11 12.00
N ILE A 204 18.68 1.10 12.23
CA ILE A 204 18.56 1.81 13.52
C ILE A 204 17.10 1.94 13.93
N ALA A 205 16.24 2.43 13.04
CA ALA A 205 14.80 2.57 13.30
C ALA A 205 14.14 1.21 13.60
N THR A 206 14.51 0.17 12.84
CA THR A 206 14.00 -1.19 13.02
C THR A 206 14.40 -1.77 14.38
N HIS A 207 15.68 -1.68 14.73
CA HIS A 207 16.23 -2.18 15.99
C HIS A 207 15.69 -1.41 17.19
N GLY A 208 15.65 -0.07 17.11
CA GLY A 208 15.05 0.78 18.14
C GLY A 208 13.58 0.44 18.36
N THR A 209 12.80 0.28 17.29
CA THR A 209 11.38 -0.12 17.38
C THR A 209 11.22 -1.50 18.01
N ALA A 210 12.03 -2.49 17.60
CA ALA A 210 11.99 -3.82 18.19
C ALA A 210 12.30 -3.79 19.70
N CYS A 211 13.29 -3.00 20.11
CA CYS A 211 13.64 -2.81 21.52
C CYS A 211 12.51 -2.13 22.30
N LEU A 212 11.88 -1.10 21.76
CA LEU A 212 10.74 -0.41 22.39
C LEU A 212 9.56 -1.36 22.59
N ILE A 213 9.23 -2.15 21.57
CA ILE A 213 8.14 -3.14 21.64
C ILE A 213 8.44 -4.20 22.71
N ALA A 214 9.66 -4.76 22.72
CA ALA A 214 10.05 -5.75 23.71
C ALA A 214 10.07 -5.17 25.13
N ALA A 215 10.57 -3.94 25.29
CA ALA A 215 10.64 -3.28 26.59
C ALA A 215 9.23 -3.03 27.16
N PHE A 216 8.30 -2.65 26.29
CA PHE A 216 6.90 -2.52 26.65
C PHE A 216 6.28 -3.84 27.12
N GLN A 217 6.55 -4.95 26.41
CA GLN A 217 6.08 -6.29 26.80
C GLN A 217 6.65 -6.74 28.15
N ASP A 218 7.93 -6.50 28.37
CA ASP A 218 8.65 -6.85 29.60
C ASP A 218 8.38 -5.85 30.75
N ARG A 219 7.58 -4.79 30.49
CA ARG A 219 7.36 -3.65 31.39
C ARG A 219 8.67 -3.04 31.90
N LYS A 220 9.71 -3.06 31.07
CA LYS A 220 11.02 -2.50 31.38
C LYS A 220 10.98 -0.99 31.07
N PRO A 221 11.18 -0.11 32.06
CA PRO A 221 11.04 1.34 31.86
C PRO A 221 12.21 1.96 31.09
N ARG A 222 13.36 1.26 31.04
CA ARG A 222 14.62 1.75 30.49
C ARG A 222 15.35 0.62 29.77
N ILE A 223 15.86 0.90 28.58
CA ILE A 223 16.52 -0.06 27.70
C ILE A 223 18.04 0.13 27.87
N ASP A 224 18.71 -0.90 28.39
CA ASP A 224 20.17 -0.99 28.53
C ASP A 224 20.79 -1.85 27.41
N ALA A 225 22.12 -1.83 27.31
CA ALA A 225 22.84 -2.56 26.25
C ALA A 225 22.59 -4.09 26.30
N GLU A 226 22.50 -4.67 27.49
CA GLU A 226 22.19 -6.09 27.66
C GLU A 226 20.80 -6.44 27.10
N PHE A 227 19.82 -5.56 27.32
CA PHE A 227 18.49 -5.73 26.74
C PHE A 227 18.49 -5.66 25.22
N VAL A 228 19.21 -4.70 24.64
CA VAL A 228 19.39 -4.57 23.18
C VAL A 228 19.99 -5.86 22.63
N GLN A 229 21.11 -6.32 23.19
CA GLN A 229 21.75 -7.56 22.76
C GLN A 229 20.82 -8.75 22.88
N ARG A 230 20.07 -8.90 23.98
CA ARG A 230 19.12 -10.00 24.16
C ARG A 230 17.98 -9.98 23.13
N VAL A 231 17.44 -8.81 22.81
CA VAL A 231 16.32 -8.66 21.87
C VAL A 231 16.77 -8.86 20.42
N LEU A 232 17.99 -8.42 20.09
CA LEU A 232 18.50 -8.43 18.72
C LEU A 232 19.39 -9.66 18.40
N ALA A 233 19.94 -10.35 19.41
CA ALA A 233 20.72 -11.58 19.22
C ALA A 233 19.98 -12.70 18.45
N PRO A 234 18.65 -12.88 18.59
CA PRO A 234 17.90 -13.86 17.80
C PRO A 234 17.68 -13.44 16.33
N GLN A 235 17.99 -12.21 15.94
CA GLN A 235 17.65 -11.66 14.61
C GLN A 235 18.81 -11.65 13.60
N VAL A 236 20.00 -12.15 13.96
CA VAL A 236 21.18 -12.24 13.07
C VAL A 236 21.12 -13.47 12.14
N GLY A 237 19.93 -13.81 11.65
CA GLY A 237 19.70 -14.98 10.78
C GLY A 237 19.60 -14.66 9.29
N TRP A 238 19.46 -13.39 8.90
CA TRP A 238 19.28 -13.00 7.50
C TRP A 238 19.91 -11.64 7.23
N GLN A 239 21.22 -11.60 6.93
CA GLN A 239 21.91 -10.69 5.99
C GLN A 239 23.43 -10.63 6.24
N THR A 240 24.20 -11.42 5.49
CA THR A 240 25.49 -11.05 4.84
C THR A 240 25.86 -12.18 3.87
N THR A 241 25.36 -12.13 2.64
CA THR A 241 26.03 -12.76 1.49
C THR A 241 26.36 -11.64 0.53
N GLY A 242 27.62 -11.22 0.54
CA GLY A 242 28.12 -10.16 -0.32
C GLY A 242 29.55 -9.78 0.05
N THR A 243 30.49 -10.55 -0.51
CA THR A 243 31.93 -10.24 -0.71
C THR A 243 32.78 -9.91 0.51
N ASP A 244 33.49 -10.93 1.00
CA ASP A 244 34.93 -10.85 1.24
C ASP A 244 35.54 -12.24 0.96
N ASP A 245 36.41 -12.31 -0.06
CA ASP A 245 37.21 -13.49 -0.36
C ASP A 245 38.11 -13.85 0.83
N PRO A 246 38.16 -15.11 1.29
CA PRO A 246 39.24 -15.56 2.15
C PRO A 246 40.48 -15.90 1.30
N PRO A 247 41.70 -15.64 1.81
CA PRO A 247 42.92 -15.82 1.03
C PRO A 247 43.21 -17.30 0.77
N GLU A 248 43.63 -17.61 -0.45
CA GLU A 248 44.18 -18.91 -0.83
C GLU A 248 45.36 -19.31 0.06
N THR A 249 45.42 -20.58 0.46
CA THR A 249 46.67 -21.37 0.54
C THR A 249 46.34 -22.87 0.65
N PRO A 250 47.25 -23.80 0.31
CA PRO A 250 46.98 -24.86 -0.66
C PRO A 250 46.97 -26.28 -0.07
N GLY A 251 46.19 -27.15 -0.71
CA GLY A 251 46.43 -28.60 -0.87
C GLY A 251 46.56 -29.49 0.36
N ASP A 252 45.58 -30.37 0.58
CA ASP A 252 45.89 -31.80 0.80
C ASP A 252 44.70 -32.67 0.40
N ASP A 253 45.02 -33.70 -0.36
CA ASP A 253 44.13 -34.76 -0.82
C ASP A 253 43.65 -35.59 0.36
N ARG A 254 42.32 -35.76 0.50
CA ARG A 254 41.70 -37.04 0.90
C ARG A 254 40.17 -36.99 0.89
N GLN A 255 39.59 -37.98 0.22
CA GLN A 255 38.18 -38.40 0.29
C GLN A 255 38.18 -39.92 0.60
N PRO A 256 37.09 -40.56 1.06
CA PRO A 256 36.16 -40.32 2.19
C PRO A 256 36.23 -41.52 3.20
N PRO A 257 35.23 -41.79 4.08
CA PRO A 257 34.10 -42.62 3.63
C PRO A 257 32.71 -42.29 4.19
N GLU A 258 31.72 -42.84 3.48
CA GLU A 258 30.28 -42.92 3.75
C GLU A 258 29.94 -43.55 5.12
N ALA A 259 28.83 -43.11 5.74
CA ALA A 259 27.57 -43.87 5.86
C ALA A 259 26.71 -43.46 7.08
N GLU A 260 25.40 -43.70 6.92
CA GLU A 260 24.35 -43.90 7.95
C GLU A 260 23.49 -42.70 8.42
N SER A 261 22.27 -42.65 7.88
CA SER A 261 21.04 -42.35 8.62
C SER A 261 20.58 -43.62 9.35
N PRO A 262 19.87 -43.59 10.51
CA PRO A 262 18.42 -43.31 10.49
C PRO A 262 17.77 -42.67 11.76
N GLU A 263 16.60 -42.08 11.52
CA GLU A 263 15.33 -42.09 12.28
C GLU A 263 15.15 -41.59 13.75
N ASP A 264 14.26 -40.58 13.84
CA ASP A 264 13.02 -40.51 14.64
C ASP A 264 13.05 -40.06 16.12
N GLY A 265 12.11 -39.16 16.51
CA GLY A 265 11.84 -38.88 17.93
C GLY A 265 11.41 -37.49 18.43
N ARG A 266 10.36 -36.86 17.87
CA ARG A 266 9.33 -36.01 18.58
C ARG A 266 9.72 -34.63 19.21
N PRO A 267 8.72 -33.72 19.37
CA PRO A 267 8.93 -32.28 19.47
C PRO A 267 9.03 -31.77 20.91
N ASN A 268 9.87 -30.78 21.17
CA ASN A 268 9.85 -30.01 22.41
C ASN A 268 9.37 -28.56 22.19
N LYS A 269 8.67 -28.08 23.19
CA LYS A 269 7.71 -26.99 23.24
C LYS A 269 8.37 -25.60 23.27
N GLY A 270 7.73 -24.65 22.59
CA GLY A 270 7.46 -23.29 23.06
C GLY A 270 8.65 -22.34 23.25
N ASN A 271 8.82 -21.42 22.30
CA ASN A 271 9.40 -20.10 22.59
C ASN A 271 8.64 -19.03 21.76
N PRO A 272 7.99 -18.02 22.36
CA PRO A 272 7.01 -17.16 21.68
C PRO A 272 7.62 -15.89 21.03
N VAL A 273 8.92 -15.88 20.69
CA VAL A 273 9.63 -14.65 20.29
C VAL A 273 9.60 -14.39 18.77
N GLY A 274 9.08 -15.32 17.96
CA GLY A 274 9.24 -15.28 16.50
C GLY A 274 8.25 -14.45 15.68
N PHE A 275 7.24 -13.77 16.26
CA PHE A 275 6.10 -13.28 15.46
C PHE A 275 5.90 -11.76 15.33
N LEU A 276 6.85 -10.92 15.75
CA LEU A 276 6.75 -9.46 15.57
C LEU A 276 7.81 -8.79 14.68
N ALA A 277 8.77 -9.54 14.11
CA ALA A 277 9.86 -8.95 13.31
C ALA A 277 9.60 -8.83 11.79
N GLY A 278 8.44 -9.28 11.30
CA GLY A 278 8.21 -9.48 9.86
C GLY A 278 7.40 -8.42 9.11
N ALA A 279 7.29 -7.17 9.58
CA ALA A 279 6.36 -6.20 8.96
C ALA A 279 6.84 -4.73 8.87
N LEU A 280 8.15 -4.47 8.69
CA LEU A 280 8.67 -3.10 8.51
C LEU A 280 9.64 -2.94 7.33
N ALA A 281 9.50 -3.76 6.30
CA ALA A 281 10.13 -3.50 4.99
C ALA A 281 9.07 -2.91 4.04
N ALA A 282 9.39 -1.74 3.47
CA ALA A 282 8.59 -0.97 2.51
C ALA A 282 7.48 -0.06 3.08
N THR A 283 7.88 0.94 3.85
CA THR A 283 7.27 2.28 3.79
C THR A 283 8.27 3.26 4.39
N GLY A 284 8.75 4.20 3.58
CA GLY A 284 9.67 5.23 4.04
C GLY A 284 9.06 5.99 5.21
N VAL A 285 9.78 6.02 6.34
CA VAL A 285 9.70 6.91 7.54
C VAL A 285 8.31 7.12 8.21
N LEU A 286 7.19 7.14 7.49
CA LEU A 286 5.84 7.27 8.02
C LEU A 286 5.39 6.08 8.89
N ALA A 287 6.01 4.91 8.74
CA ALA A 287 5.62 3.72 9.51
C ALA A 287 6.00 3.81 11.01
N CYS A 288 7.02 4.59 11.37
CA CYS A 288 7.40 4.77 12.79
C CYS A 288 6.35 5.62 13.54
N ALA A 289 5.77 6.64 12.89
CA ALA A 289 4.68 7.41 13.49
C ALA A 289 3.38 6.61 13.64
N VAL A 290 3.06 5.73 12.70
CA VAL A 290 1.74 5.03 12.66
C VAL A 290 1.66 3.83 13.62
N LEU A 291 2.77 3.15 13.93
CA LEU A 291 2.75 2.04 14.90
C LEU A 291 2.92 2.48 16.35
N VAL A 292 3.50 3.66 16.57
CA VAL A 292 3.78 4.18 17.92
C VAL A 292 2.64 5.12 18.38
N ALA A 293 2.02 5.90 17.49
CA ALA A 293 0.95 6.83 17.85
C ALA A 293 -0.28 6.18 18.53
N PRO A 294 -0.82 5.00 18.10
CA PRO A 294 -1.98 4.39 18.78
C PRO A 294 -1.63 3.77 20.14
N LEU A 295 -0.39 3.33 20.32
CA LEU A 295 0.13 2.79 21.60
C LEU A 295 0.48 3.91 22.59
N ILE A 296 0.90 5.09 22.10
CA ILE A 296 1.20 6.27 22.91
C ILE A 296 -0.05 7.11 23.24
N GLN A 297 -1.05 7.17 22.35
CA GLN A 297 -2.30 7.91 22.54
C GLN A 297 -3.35 7.18 23.38
N SER A 298 -3.18 5.87 23.64
CA SER A 298 -4.16 5.05 24.39
C SER A 298 -4.10 5.19 25.91
N GLY A 299 -3.30 6.13 26.45
CA GLY A 299 -3.26 6.39 27.89
C GLY A 299 -2.70 5.24 28.73
N LEU A 300 -1.99 4.29 28.13
CA LEU A 300 -1.22 3.30 28.87
C LEU A 300 0.07 3.96 29.38
N ASP A 301 0.12 4.21 30.68
CA ASP A 301 1.30 4.77 31.34
C ASP A 301 2.51 3.86 31.11
N TRP A 302 3.53 4.38 30.43
CA TRP A 302 4.86 3.77 30.46
C TRP A 302 5.30 3.69 31.93
N PRO A 303 5.87 2.55 32.40
CA PRO A 303 6.28 2.44 33.80
C PRO A 303 7.27 3.56 34.11
N ARG A 304 6.85 4.51 34.97
CA ARG A 304 7.72 5.59 35.43
C ARG A 304 8.72 4.98 36.39
N ALA A 305 10.00 4.95 36.01
CA ALA A 305 11.05 4.90 37.02
C ALA A 305 10.94 6.22 37.81
N GLY A 306 10.81 6.14 39.13
CA GLY A 306 10.76 7.31 39.99
C GLY A 306 12.00 8.17 39.78
N ILE A 307 11.83 9.28 39.07
CA ILE A 307 12.79 10.38 39.04
C ILE A 307 12.30 11.32 40.13
N GLU A 308 12.94 11.26 41.29
CA GLU A 308 12.79 12.28 42.33
C GLU A 308 13.25 13.64 41.80
N ASP A 309 12.58 14.68 42.29
CA ASP A 309 12.56 16.05 41.81
C ASP A 309 13.95 16.63 41.50
N ALA A 310 14.16 17.01 40.24
CA ALA A 310 15.11 18.05 39.87
C ALA A 310 14.29 19.30 39.49
N GLU A 311 14.32 20.30 40.39
CA GLU A 311 13.70 21.61 40.23
C GLU A 311 13.99 22.21 38.84
N TYR A 312 12.91 22.55 38.11
CA TYR A 312 13.01 23.52 37.02
C TYR A 312 12.00 24.64 37.26
N VAL A 313 12.55 25.82 37.54
CA VAL A 313 11.86 27.08 37.83
C VAL A 313 10.99 27.47 36.63
N SER A 314 9.67 27.57 36.84
CA SER A 314 8.75 28.10 35.85
C SER A 314 8.80 29.63 35.85
N ALA A 315 9.03 30.21 34.66
CA ALA A 315 8.80 31.62 34.43
C ALA A 315 7.35 31.79 33.94
N THR A 316 6.54 32.40 34.80
CA THR A 316 5.17 32.83 34.58
C THR A 316 5.10 33.91 33.51
N THR A 317 4.12 33.85 32.60
CA THR A 317 3.51 35.07 32.07
C THR A 317 2.02 34.85 31.83
N ASP A 318 1.26 35.83 32.31
CA ASP A 318 -0.15 35.84 32.66
C ASP A 318 -1.17 35.69 31.51
N ALA A 319 -2.33 35.20 31.95
CA ALA A 319 -3.60 35.15 31.23
C ALA A 319 -4.19 36.53 30.92
N VAL A 320 -4.97 36.60 29.85
CA VAL A 320 -6.01 37.63 29.65
C VAL A 320 -7.30 36.97 29.14
N GLN A 321 -8.35 37.00 29.96
CA GLN A 321 -9.76 36.95 29.54
C GLN A 321 -10.31 38.40 29.49
N PRO A 322 -11.36 38.67 28.69
CA PRO A 322 -12.69 38.79 29.32
C PRO A 322 -13.91 38.30 28.47
N ALA A 323 -15.00 38.01 29.18
CA ALA A 323 -16.37 37.64 28.74
C ALA A 323 -17.25 38.89 28.43
N PRO A 324 -18.62 38.88 28.37
CA PRO A 324 -19.65 37.82 28.25
C PRO A 324 -20.78 38.11 27.20
N THR A 325 -21.69 37.15 27.01
CA THR A 325 -22.99 37.21 26.31
C THR A 325 -24.05 38.02 27.07
N PRO A 326 -25.16 38.47 26.42
CA PRO A 326 -26.46 38.58 27.08
C PRO A 326 -27.56 37.73 26.43
N ALA A 327 -28.46 37.26 27.31
CA ALA A 327 -29.49 36.23 27.18
C ALA A 327 -30.89 36.75 26.74
N ASP A 328 -31.67 35.91 26.02
CA ASP A 328 -33.04 35.32 26.30
C ASP A 328 -34.07 36.10 27.19
N PRO A 329 -35.43 35.90 27.19
CA PRO A 329 -36.27 34.72 26.82
C PRO A 329 -37.76 35.05 26.32
N PRO A 330 -38.89 34.33 26.64
CA PRO A 330 -39.93 33.82 25.68
C PRO A 330 -41.40 34.18 26.13
N PRO A 331 -42.44 33.28 26.15
CA PRO A 331 -43.03 32.30 25.20
C PRO A 331 -44.53 32.60 24.86
N ASP A 332 -45.20 31.86 23.95
CA ASP A 332 -46.51 31.25 24.29
C ASP A 332 -47.05 30.17 23.31
N ARG A 333 -47.85 29.27 23.87
CA ARG A 333 -48.61 28.17 23.24
C ARG A 333 -49.96 28.66 22.67
N ALA A 334 -50.48 27.99 21.64
CA ALA A 334 -51.70 27.14 21.73
C ALA A 334 -52.45 26.91 20.39
N THR A 335 -52.91 25.66 20.27
CA THR A 335 -54.21 25.18 19.72
C THR A 335 -54.50 25.05 18.21
N ALA A 336 -54.90 23.80 17.88
CA ALA A 336 -56.05 23.36 17.07
C ALA A 336 -55.78 22.68 15.71
N ALA A 337 -56.24 21.42 15.62
CA ALA A 337 -56.48 20.60 14.42
C ALA A 337 -57.98 20.69 14.02
N PRO A 338 -58.56 19.90 13.07
CA PRO A 338 -58.00 18.99 12.05
C PRO A 338 -58.69 19.05 10.64
N SER A 339 -58.29 18.09 9.77
CA SER A 339 -59.02 17.46 8.65
C SER A 339 -58.92 18.15 7.26
N ARG A 340 -58.86 17.46 6.11
CA ARG A 340 -59.08 16.06 5.68
C ARG A 340 -58.57 15.95 4.22
N SER A 341 -57.80 14.93 3.80
CA SER A 341 -58.20 13.73 3.01
C SER A 341 -57.03 13.51 2.00
N GLU A 342 -56.52 12.34 1.58
CA GLU A 342 -57.08 11.02 1.27
C GLU A 342 -55.97 9.94 1.48
N LEU A 343 -56.23 8.94 2.33
CA LEU A 343 -56.47 7.52 2.00
C LEU A 343 -55.22 6.65 1.77
N ALA A 344 -54.77 6.04 2.87
CA ALA A 344 -54.22 4.69 2.91
C ALA A 344 -55.37 3.69 3.12
N MET A 345 -55.15 2.40 2.85
CA MET A 345 -55.60 1.28 3.72
C MET A 345 -55.17 -0.08 3.19
N SER A 346 -54.69 -0.91 4.11
CA SER A 346 -54.38 -2.33 3.97
C SER A 346 -55.52 -3.23 4.49
N VAL A 347 -55.39 -4.55 4.26
CA VAL A 347 -55.73 -5.70 5.16
C VAL A 347 -56.99 -6.58 4.89
N VAL A 348 -56.72 -7.85 4.44
CA VAL A 348 -57.13 -9.22 4.96
C VAL A 348 -58.61 -9.68 4.76
N PRO A 349 -59.01 -10.97 4.51
CA PRO A 349 -58.58 -12.27 5.12
C PRO A 349 -58.51 -13.59 4.27
N ARG A 350 -58.06 -14.64 4.99
CA ARG A 350 -57.84 -16.10 4.73
C ARG A 350 -59.00 -16.92 4.09
N LEU A 351 -58.70 -18.01 3.34
CA LEU A 351 -58.96 -19.44 3.70
C LEU A 351 -58.48 -20.46 2.63
N ARG A 352 -58.33 -21.74 3.04
CA ARG A 352 -57.72 -22.93 2.38
C ARG A 352 -58.63 -23.70 1.39
N ALA A 353 -57.96 -24.57 0.60
CA ALA A 353 -58.37 -25.88 -0.01
C ALA A 353 -58.83 -25.78 -1.48
N THR A 354 -58.50 -26.63 -2.47
CA THR A 354 -58.02 -28.04 -2.64
C THR A 354 -57.41 -28.20 -4.07
N GLY A 355 -56.41 -29.06 -4.31
CA GLY A 355 -55.74 -29.24 -5.63
C GLY A 355 -56.49 -30.11 -6.65
N PRO A 356 -55.83 -30.80 -7.63
CA PRO A 356 -54.58 -30.51 -8.34
C PRO A 356 -54.80 -30.42 -9.88
N VAL A 357 -54.01 -29.61 -10.59
CA VAL A 357 -53.73 -29.81 -12.02
C VAL A 357 -52.26 -29.45 -12.24
N ASP A 358 -51.48 -30.45 -12.62
CA ASP A 358 -50.10 -30.32 -13.04
C ASP A 358 -50.02 -29.38 -14.24
N ASP A 359 -49.55 -28.17 -13.99
CA ASP A 359 -48.69 -27.47 -14.94
C ASP A 359 -47.29 -27.51 -14.31
N ALA A 360 -46.37 -28.21 -14.97
CA ALA A 360 -44.97 -28.27 -14.60
C ALA A 360 -44.35 -26.87 -14.72
N THR A 361 -44.64 -26.06 -13.72
CA THR A 361 -44.05 -24.75 -13.50
C THR A 361 -42.62 -25.06 -13.12
N ALA A 362 -41.67 -24.67 -13.98
CA ALA A 362 -40.25 -24.78 -13.68
C ALA A 362 -40.03 -24.29 -12.24
N PRO A 363 -39.35 -25.08 -11.38
CA PRO A 363 -39.24 -24.72 -9.97
C PRO A 363 -38.65 -23.31 -9.87
N GLU A 364 -39.36 -22.41 -9.19
CA GLU A 364 -38.89 -21.04 -8.97
C GLU A 364 -37.45 -21.11 -8.45
N SER A 365 -36.51 -20.62 -9.27
CA SER A 365 -35.09 -20.75 -8.97
C SER A 365 -34.78 -20.06 -7.65
N ARG A 366 -34.27 -20.81 -6.67
CA ARG A 366 -34.00 -20.30 -5.32
C ARG A 366 -32.90 -19.24 -5.34
N VAL A 367 -33.11 -18.11 -4.68
CA VAL A 367 -32.03 -17.13 -4.48
C VAL A 367 -31.04 -17.68 -3.45
N LEU A 368 -29.75 -17.66 -3.78
CA LEU A 368 -28.67 -18.14 -2.90
C LEU A 368 -28.29 -17.08 -1.88
N ASP A 369 -28.01 -17.52 -0.65
CA ASP A 369 -27.52 -16.66 0.41
C ASP A 369 -25.99 -16.58 0.37
N ASN A 370 -25.45 -15.40 0.67
CA ASN A 370 -24.01 -15.25 0.88
C ASN A 370 -23.60 -16.03 2.13
N ALA A 371 -22.50 -16.75 2.03
CA ALA A 371 -21.87 -17.35 3.19
C ALA A 371 -21.37 -16.25 4.14
N PRO A 372 -21.42 -16.44 5.46
CA PRO A 372 -20.84 -15.51 6.42
C PRO A 372 -19.35 -15.33 6.13
N PHE A 373 -18.86 -14.11 6.33
CA PHE A 373 -17.43 -13.82 6.20
C PHE A 373 -16.60 -14.69 7.12
N ASP A 374 -15.44 -15.11 6.61
CA ASP A 374 -14.51 -15.95 7.33
C ASP A 374 -13.18 -15.23 7.41
N THR A 375 -12.98 -14.48 8.49
CA THR A 375 -11.80 -13.66 8.67
C THR A 375 -10.50 -14.48 8.69
N ALA A 376 -10.55 -15.74 9.13
CA ALA A 376 -9.38 -16.61 9.16
C ALA A 376 -8.98 -17.02 7.75
N LEU A 377 -9.95 -17.51 6.97
CA LEU A 377 -9.77 -17.83 5.55
C LEU A 377 -9.34 -16.60 4.75
N ALA A 378 -9.95 -15.45 5.04
CA ALA A 378 -9.65 -14.19 4.36
C ALA A 378 -8.18 -13.77 4.55
N ARG A 379 -7.66 -13.87 5.78
CA ARG A 379 -6.25 -13.57 6.09
C ARG A 379 -5.29 -14.58 5.50
N GLN A 380 -5.67 -15.85 5.46
CA GLN A 380 -4.85 -16.91 4.86
C GLN A 380 -4.59 -16.62 3.38
N HIS A 381 -5.64 -16.38 2.60
CA HIS A 381 -5.49 -16.07 1.18
C HIS A 381 -4.81 -14.72 0.95
N PHE A 382 -5.07 -13.70 1.77
CA PHE A 382 -4.38 -12.41 1.63
C PHE A 382 -2.85 -12.55 1.74
N ARG A 383 -2.38 -13.39 2.66
CA ARG A 383 -0.95 -13.67 2.82
C ARG A 383 -0.39 -14.43 1.63
N SER A 384 -1.11 -15.44 1.15
CA SER A 384 -0.74 -16.21 -0.06
C SER A 384 -0.59 -15.29 -1.29
N ALA A 385 -1.51 -14.33 -1.45
CA ALA A 385 -1.50 -13.38 -2.56
C ALA A 385 -0.30 -12.41 -2.56
N LEU A 386 0.29 -12.14 -1.39
CA LEU A 386 1.43 -11.23 -1.21
C LEU A 386 2.79 -11.94 -1.26
N ASP A 387 2.80 -13.27 -1.35
CA ASP A 387 4.02 -14.05 -1.46
C ASP A 387 4.70 -13.75 -2.82
N PRO A 388 5.98 -13.32 -2.84
CA PRO A 388 6.72 -13.03 -4.08
C PRO A 388 6.80 -14.21 -5.06
N GLU A 389 6.73 -15.43 -4.56
CA GLU A 389 6.79 -16.66 -5.38
C GLU A 389 5.42 -17.02 -5.98
N THR A 390 4.34 -16.34 -5.56
CA THR A 390 2.99 -16.58 -6.08
C THR A 390 2.86 -16.06 -7.50
N SER A 391 2.54 -16.97 -8.44
CA SER A 391 2.28 -16.58 -9.83
C SER A 391 1.17 -15.54 -9.93
N ARG A 392 1.23 -14.64 -10.92
CA ARG A 392 0.21 -13.58 -11.14
C ARG A 392 -1.22 -14.11 -11.13
N ARG A 393 -1.46 -15.24 -11.80
CA ARG A 393 -2.77 -15.90 -11.85
C ARG A 393 -3.23 -16.34 -10.46
N GLN A 394 -2.32 -16.95 -9.68
CA GLN A 394 -2.62 -17.40 -8.33
C GLN A 394 -2.84 -16.21 -7.37
N ALA A 395 -2.11 -15.11 -7.54
CA ALA A 395 -2.31 -13.89 -6.76
C ALA A 395 -3.71 -13.29 -6.99
N VAL A 396 -4.18 -13.23 -8.24
CA VAL A 396 -5.56 -12.80 -8.56
C VAL A 396 -6.60 -13.70 -7.88
N ILE A 397 -6.39 -15.02 -7.90
CA ILE A 397 -7.27 -15.98 -7.21
C ILE A 397 -7.25 -15.73 -5.71
N ASP A 398 -6.08 -15.60 -5.09
CA ASP A 398 -5.96 -15.43 -3.65
C ASP A 398 -6.48 -14.07 -3.15
N PHE A 399 -6.27 -12.97 -3.89
CA PHE A 399 -6.94 -11.71 -3.58
C PHE A 399 -8.46 -11.81 -3.70
N SER A 400 -8.97 -12.53 -4.71
CA SER A 400 -10.40 -12.78 -4.89
C SER A 400 -11.00 -13.63 -3.77
N LEU A 401 -10.32 -14.71 -3.37
CA LEU A 401 -10.71 -15.57 -2.24
C LEU A 401 -10.74 -14.77 -0.93
N SER A 402 -9.71 -13.95 -0.71
CA SER A 402 -9.59 -13.09 0.45
C SER A 402 -10.68 -12.03 0.51
N ALA A 403 -10.95 -11.34 -0.61
CA ALA A 403 -11.98 -10.32 -0.72
C ALA A 403 -13.38 -10.92 -0.51
N ALA A 404 -13.69 -12.05 -1.15
CA ALA A 404 -14.97 -12.76 -0.98
C ALA A 404 -15.19 -13.28 0.45
N ALA A 405 -14.11 -13.55 1.20
CA ALA A 405 -14.17 -13.89 2.62
C ALA A 405 -14.27 -12.67 3.55
N GLY A 406 -14.28 -11.44 3.01
CA GLY A 406 -14.56 -10.20 3.74
C GLY A 406 -13.34 -9.31 4.02
N HIS A 407 -12.21 -9.51 3.33
CA HIS A 407 -11.00 -8.69 3.56
C HIS A 407 -10.99 -7.39 2.74
N GLY A 408 -11.27 -6.25 3.36
CA GLY A 408 -11.37 -4.95 2.67
C GLY A 408 -10.11 -4.54 1.88
N ARG A 409 -8.91 -4.77 2.43
CA ARG A 409 -7.65 -4.44 1.72
C ARG A 409 -7.38 -5.36 0.52
N ALA A 410 -7.87 -6.59 0.56
CA ALA A 410 -7.76 -7.50 -0.59
C ALA A 410 -8.70 -7.04 -1.71
N ALA A 411 -9.91 -6.62 -1.34
CA ALA A 411 -10.85 -5.99 -2.26
C ALA A 411 -10.27 -4.72 -2.90
N TYR A 412 -9.54 -3.91 -2.14
CA TYR A 412 -8.85 -2.73 -2.67
C TYR A 412 -7.78 -3.08 -3.71
N TYR A 413 -6.89 -4.04 -3.43
CA TYR A 413 -5.88 -4.47 -4.41
C TYR A 413 -6.50 -5.12 -5.64
N LEU A 414 -7.55 -5.92 -5.46
CA LEU A 414 -8.32 -6.47 -6.55
C LEU A 414 -9.00 -5.38 -7.39
N ALA A 415 -9.52 -4.33 -6.76
CA ALA A 415 -10.07 -3.17 -7.44
C ALA A 415 -9.02 -2.44 -8.27
N GLN A 416 -7.81 -2.26 -7.74
CA GLN A 416 -6.68 -1.69 -8.49
C GLN A 416 -6.34 -2.51 -9.73
N MET A 417 -6.31 -3.84 -9.64
CA MET A 417 -6.05 -4.72 -10.79
C MET A 417 -7.10 -4.53 -11.90
N PHE A 418 -8.39 -4.44 -11.55
CA PHE A 418 -9.44 -4.16 -12.53
C PHE A 418 -9.41 -2.71 -13.05
N GLU A 419 -8.93 -1.76 -12.26
CA GLU A 419 -8.75 -0.36 -12.64
C GLU A 419 -7.55 -0.17 -13.57
N THR A 420 -6.45 -0.90 -13.41
CA THR A 420 -5.26 -0.75 -14.26
C THR A 420 -5.28 -1.72 -15.44
N GLY A 421 -6.03 -2.83 -15.34
CA GLY A 421 -5.93 -3.95 -16.26
C GLY A 421 -4.69 -4.82 -16.02
N ASP A 422 -4.03 -4.66 -14.86
CA ASP A 422 -2.89 -5.49 -14.49
C ASP A 422 -3.38 -6.89 -14.11
N TRP A 423 -2.94 -7.90 -14.88
CA TRP A 423 -3.20 -9.33 -14.65
C TRP A 423 -4.65 -9.79 -14.84
N VAL A 424 -5.60 -8.85 -14.98
CA VAL A 424 -7.00 -9.08 -15.29
C VAL A 424 -7.46 -8.14 -16.40
N THR A 425 -8.54 -8.49 -17.09
CA THR A 425 -9.14 -7.60 -18.08
C THR A 425 -9.56 -6.28 -17.44
N TYR A 426 -9.03 -5.15 -17.94
CA TYR A 426 -9.42 -3.80 -17.53
C TYR A 426 -10.96 -3.66 -17.48
N ALA A 427 -11.52 -3.35 -16.31
CA ALA A 427 -12.95 -3.34 -16.05
C ALA A 427 -13.28 -2.29 -14.96
N PRO A 428 -13.38 -1.00 -15.32
CA PRO A 428 -13.56 0.09 -14.36
C PRO A 428 -14.91 0.02 -13.60
N GLY A 429 -15.96 -0.55 -14.22
CA GLY A 429 -17.21 -0.86 -13.54
C GLY A 429 -17.01 -1.85 -12.38
N THR A 430 -16.38 -2.98 -12.67
CA THR A 430 -16.00 -4.01 -11.68
C THR A 430 -15.06 -3.46 -10.60
N ALA A 431 -14.09 -2.61 -10.98
CA ALA A 431 -13.18 -1.97 -10.03
C ALA A 431 -13.94 -1.13 -8.99
N ARG A 432 -14.95 -0.36 -9.42
CA ARG A 432 -15.80 0.43 -8.51
C ARG A 432 -16.55 -0.43 -7.51
N SER A 433 -17.12 -1.54 -7.97
CA SER A 433 -17.82 -2.48 -7.09
C SER A 433 -16.90 -3.02 -6.00
N TRP A 434 -15.64 -3.35 -6.36
CA TRP A 434 -14.64 -3.80 -5.40
C TRP A 434 -14.13 -2.68 -4.47
N TYR A 435 -13.97 -1.45 -4.95
CA TYR A 435 -13.64 -0.31 -4.10
C TYR A 435 -14.76 0.01 -3.10
N ALA A 436 -16.02 -0.02 -3.54
CA ALA A 436 -17.17 0.17 -2.66
C ALA A 436 -17.27 -0.95 -1.61
N PHE A 437 -16.97 -2.19 -2.02
CA PHE A 437 -16.86 -3.31 -1.08
C PHE A 437 -15.70 -3.09 -0.09
N SER A 438 -14.53 -2.64 -0.55
CA SER A 438 -13.39 -2.29 0.31
C SER A 438 -13.77 -1.26 1.37
N ALA A 439 -14.40 -0.14 0.97
CA ALA A 439 -14.79 0.95 1.86
C ALA A 439 -15.73 0.46 2.99
N THR A 440 -16.65 -0.45 2.66
CA THR A 440 -17.61 -1.01 3.64
C THR A 440 -17.03 -2.10 4.53
N HIS A 441 -15.84 -2.63 4.23
CA HIS A 441 -15.20 -3.74 4.94
C HIS A 441 -13.82 -3.35 5.51
N GLY A 442 -13.67 -2.09 5.92
CA GLY A 442 -12.48 -1.58 6.61
C GLY A 442 -11.25 -1.39 5.72
N GLY A 443 -11.44 -1.33 4.39
CA GLY A 443 -10.43 -0.92 3.41
C GLY A 443 -10.48 0.58 3.11
N GLN A 444 -9.83 1.01 2.02
CA GLN A 444 -9.83 2.41 1.61
C GLN A 444 -11.09 2.75 0.78
N ASP A 445 -11.45 4.04 0.78
CA ASP A 445 -12.57 4.59 0.02
C ASP A 445 -12.38 4.51 -1.50
N VAL A 446 -13.49 4.61 -2.23
CA VAL A 446 -13.48 4.67 -3.69
C VAL A 446 -12.67 5.89 -4.13
N PRO A 447 -11.63 5.72 -4.98
CA PRO A 447 -10.88 6.84 -5.51
C PRO A 447 -11.81 7.86 -6.19
N ALA A 448 -11.68 9.15 -5.87
CA ALA A 448 -12.55 10.22 -6.38
C ALA A 448 -12.63 10.29 -7.92
N ARG A 449 -11.60 9.79 -8.62
CA ARG A 449 -11.57 9.68 -10.11
C ARG A 449 -12.56 8.66 -10.69
N LEU A 450 -12.94 7.65 -9.91
CA LEU A 450 -13.91 6.63 -10.32
C LEU A 450 -15.36 7.00 -9.99
N ASP A 451 -15.56 7.97 -9.09
CA ASP A 451 -16.88 8.54 -8.79
C ASP A 451 -17.43 9.38 -9.97
N GLN A 452 -16.54 9.90 -10.82
CA GLN A 452 -16.87 10.76 -11.97
C GLN A 452 -16.89 10.03 -13.31
N SER A 453 -16.46 8.77 -13.38
CA SER A 453 -16.44 8.00 -14.63
C SER A 453 -17.84 7.48 -14.96
N ASP A 454 -18.26 7.60 -16.22
CA ASP A 454 -19.62 7.25 -16.63
C ASP A 454 -19.86 5.72 -16.49
N ARG A 455 -21.07 5.30 -16.12
CA ARG A 455 -21.46 3.86 -16.03
C ARG A 455 -21.42 3.16 -17.39
N SER A 456 -21.28 3.93 -18.46
CA SER A 456 -21.41 3.57 -19.87
C SER A 456 -20.12 3.08 -20.56
N LEU A 457 -18.99 2.96 -19.84
CA LEU A 457 -17.70 2.51 -20.41
C LEU A 457 -17.50 0.98 -20.47
N ASP A 458 -18.46 0.18 -19.99
CA ASP A 458 -18.41 -1.28 -20.16
C ASP A 458 -18.84 -1.68 -21.58
N THR A 459 -17.86 -1.74 -22.49
CA THR A 459 -18.01 -2.43 -23.79
C THR A 459 -18.24 -3.92 -23.58
N MET A 460 -19.21 -4.51 -24.31
CA MET A 460 -19.61 -5.93 -24.37
C MET A 460 -19.36 -6.75 -23.08
N PRO A 461 -20.40 -7.08 -22.30
CA PRO A 461 -20.23 -7.76 -21.02
C PRO A 461 -19.69 -9.18 -21.25
N VAL A 462 -18.60 -9.51 -20.54
CA VAL A 462 -17.84 -10.76 -20.66
C VAL A 462 -17.58 -11.30 -19.26
N ALA A 463 -17.72 -12.61 -19.08
CA ALA A 463 -17.27 -13.32 -17.89
C ALA A 463 -16.44 -14.53 -18.28
N LYS A 464 -15.26 -14.68 -17.68
CA LYS A 464 -14.35 -15.81 -17.83
C LYS A 464 -14.16 -16.49 -16.47
N PRO A 465 -14.71 -17.69 -16.26
CA PRO A 465 -14.50 -18.48 -15.04
C PRO A 465 -13.02 -18.72 -14.75
N LEU A 466 -12.61 -18.54 -13.50
CA LEU A 466 -11.20 -18.61 -13.09
C LEU A 466 -10.96 -19.69 -12.03
N TYR A 467 -11.83 -19.79 -11.02
CA TYR A 467 -11.67 -20.71 -9.90
C TYR A 467 -13.05 -21.09 -9.31
N SER A 468 -13.16 -22.32 -8.82
CA SER A 468 -14.33 -22.77 -8.07
C SER A 468 -13.93 -23.85 -7.07
N GLU A 469 -14.49 -23.81 -5.86
CA GLU A 469 -14.27 -24.81 -4.81
C GLU A 469 -15.54 -25.01 -3.99
N ARG A 470 -15.71 -26.21 -3.43
CA ARG A 470 -16.71 -26.51 -2.40
C ARG A 470 -16.01 -26.96 -1.13
N SER A 471 -16.35 -26.34 0.00
CA SER A 471 -15.89 -26.74 1.33
C SER A 471 -16.97 -26.47 2.36
N GLY A 472 -17.34 -27.50 3.14
CA GLY A 472 -18.28 -27.36 4.27
C GLY A 472 -19.66 -26.77 3.93
N GLY A 473 -20.24 -27.11 2.77
CA GLY A 473 -21.53 -26.57 2.32
C GLY A 473 -21.47 -25.14 1.77
N ILE A 474 -20.27 -24.57 1.66
CA ILE A 474 -20.00 -23.28 1.02
C ILE A 474 -19.37 -23.55 -0.34
N VAL A 475 -19.88 -22.85 -1.35
CA VAL A 475 -19.33 -22.83 -2.70
C VAL A 475 -18.68 -21.48 -2.93
N THR A 476 -17.39 -21.49 -3.28
CA THR A 476 -16.62 -20.29 -3.61
C THR A 476 -16.38 -20.25 -5.11
N LEU A 477 -16.74 -19.14 -5.76
CA LEU A 477 -16.71 -18.98 -7.21
C LEU A 477 -16.00 -17.69 -7.57
N ILE A 478 -15.08 -17.75 -8.54
CA ILE A 478 -14.29 -16.62 -9.01
C ILE A 478 -14.26 -16.63 -10.54
N TRP A 479 -14.43 -15.44 -11.12
CA TRP A 479 -14.29 -15.19 -12.54
C TRP A 479 -13.59 -13.85 -12.77
N THR A 480 -13.28 -13.53 -14.01
CA THR A 480 -12.91 -12.16 -14.43
C THR A 480 -13.93 -11.67 -15.43
N GLY A 481 -14.22 -10.36 -15.46
CA GLY A 481 -15.26 -9.86 -16.35
C GLY A 481 -15.63 -8.40 -16.16
N ARG A 482 -16.55 -7.96 -17.02
CA ARG A 482 -17.12 -6.60 -17.05
C ARG A 482 -18.64 -6.67 -16.91
N GLY A 483 -19.22 -5.68 -16.22
CA GLY A 483 -20.66 -5.55 -15.97
C GLY A 483 -21.15 -6.26 -14.71
N SER A 484 -22.47 -6.34 -14.60
CA SER A 484 -23.17 -7.09 -13.54
C SER A 484 -23.33 -8.55 -13.94
N PHE A 485 -23.37 -9.46 -12.97
CA PHE A 485 -23.34 -10.91 -13.20
C PHE A 485 -24.49 -11.62 -12.49
N ARG A 486 -25.03 -12.63 -13.18
CA ARG A 486 -25.88 -13.66 -12.60
C ARG A 486 -25.12 -14.98 -12.55
N VAL A 487 -25.01 -15.55 -11.36
CA VAL A 487 -24.42 -16.87 -11.12
C VAL A 487 -25.53 -17.87 -10.88
N ASP A 488 -25.58 -18.94 -11.67
CA ASP A 488 -26.54 -20.03 -11.50
C ASP A 488 -25.85 -21.28 -10.93
N LEU A 489 -26.53 -21.99 -10.02
CA LEU A 489 -26.15 -23.30 -9.51
C LEU A 489 -27.19 -24.35 -9.89
N ALA A 490 -26.72 -25.56 -10.21
CA ALA A 490 -27.57 -26.67 -10.59
C ALA A 490 -27.05 -28.03 -10.11
N PRO A 491 -27.94 -29.00 -9.85
CA PRO A 491 -27.56 -30.39 -9.70
C PRO A 491 -27.21 -31.06 -11.05
N HIS A 492 -27.73 -30.52 -12.15
CA HIS A 492 -27.45 -30.96 -13.51
C HIS A 492 -27.53 -29.75 -14.46
N PRO A 493 -26.68 -29.64 -15.50
CA PRO A 493 -26.67 -28.52 -16.45
C PRO A 493 -28.05 -28.15 -17.05
N ASP A 494 -28.92 -29.15 -17.22
CA ASP A 494 -30.25 -28.97 -17.81
C ASP A 494 -31.31 -28.45 -16.82
N HIS A 495 -31.00 -28.40 -15.52
CA HIS A 495 -31.94 -28.08 -14.46
C HIS A 495 -31.37 -27.02 -13.50
N PRO A 496 -31.24 -25.74 -13.92
CA PRO A 496 -30.85 -24.66 -13.03
C PRO A 496 -31.83 -24.53 -11.87
N ALA A 497 -31.32 -24.57 -10.66
CA ALA A 497 -32.14 -24.68 -9.45
C ALA A 497 -31.99 -23.48 -8.52
N ALA A 498 -30.86 -22.78 -8.57
CA ALA A 498 -30.61 -21.63 -7.71
C ALA A 498 -29.76 -20.56 -8.41
N HIS A 499 -29.87 -19.30 -7.99
CA HIS A 499 -29.12 -18.19 -8.60
C HIS A 499 -28.74 -17.08 -7.62
N ARG A 500 -27.78 -16.23 -8.02
CA ARG A 500 -27.35 -15.03 -7.33
C ARG A 500 -26.96 -13.93 -8.31
N GLU A 501 -27.43 -12.71 -8.08
CA GLU A 501 -26.96 -11.51 -8.81
C GLU A 501 -25.91 -10.76 -7.99
N THR A 502 -24.91 -10.20 -8.68
CA THR A 502 -23.77 -9.51 -8.06
C THR A 502 -23.06 -8.58 -9.05
N ASP A 503 -22.47 -7.50 -8.55
CA ASP A 503 -21.53 -6.65 -9.30
C ASP A 503 -20.05 -7.00 -9.03
N LEU A 504 -19.80 -7.98 -8.16
CA LEU A 504 -18.48 -8.49 -7.80
C LEU A 504 -18.11 -9.71 -8.65
N THR A 505 -16.81 -9.97 -8.80
CA THR A 505 -16.28 -11.10 -9.56
C THR A 505 -15.88 -12.32 -8.72
N ALA A 506 -16.19 -12.29 -7.42
CA ALA A 506 -15.93 -13.38 -6.50
C ALA A 506 -17.04 -13.48 -5.46
N LEU A 507 -17.53 -14.69 -5.20
CA LEU A 507 -18.63 -14.97 -4.27
C LEU A 507 -18.35 -16.19 -3.41
N ARG A 508 -18.89 -16.16 -2.18
CA ARG A 508 -19.05 -17.33 -1.31
C ARG A 508 -20.52 -17.52 -1.01
N LEU A 509 -21.06 -18.67 -1.38
CA LEU A 509 -22.50 -18.94 -1.34
C LEU A 509 -22.79 -20.17 -0.49
N VAL A 510 -23.85 -20.12 0.31
CA VAL A 510 -24.39 -21.30 1.01
C VAL A 510 -25.18 -22.11 0.00
N ALA A 511 -24.73 -23.33 -0.32
CA ALA A 511 -25.37 -24.16 -1.34
C ALA A 511 -25.45 -25.64 -0.90
N PRO A 512 -26.60 -26.32 -1.09
CA PRO A 512 -26.71 -27.73 -0.75
C PRO A 512 -25.76 -28.61 -1.59
N ASP A 513 -25.39 -29.77 -1.07
CA ASP A 513 -24.38 -30.67 -1.65
C ASP A 513 -24.76 -31.28 -3.00
N ASN A 514 -26.05 -31.30 -3.33
CA ASN A 514 -26.50 -31.75 -4.64
C ASN A 514 -26.21 -30.75 -5.76
N MET A 515 -25.83 -29.50 -5.47
CA MET A 515 -25.46 -28.51 -6.50
C MET A 515 -24.01 -28.71 -6.92
N THR A 516 -23.78 -29.38 -8.05
CA THR A 516 -22.44 -29.74 -8.53
C THR A 516 -21.97 -28.89 -9.70
N TRP A 517 -22.88 -28.17 -10.35
CA TRP A 517 -22.60 -27.35 -11.52
C TRP A 517 -22.84 -25.88 -11.25
N TRP A 518 -22.03 -25.03 -11.89
CA TRP A 518 -22.18 -23.58 -11.86
C TRP A 518 -21.95 -22.97 -13.24
N ARG A 519 -22.50 -21.78 -13.44
CA ARG A 519 -22.14 -20.90 -14.57
C ARG A 519 -22.28 -19.45 -14.15
N VAL A 520 -21.59 -18.57 -14.85
CA VAL A 520 -21.73 -17.12 -14.72
C VAL A 520 -22.23 -16.54 -16.04
N THR A 521 -23.21 -15.65 -15.94
CA THR A 521 -23.85 -14.97 -17.07
C THR A 521 -23.74 -13.47 -16.83
N PRO A 522 -22.98 -12.74 -17.66
CA PRO A 522 -23.02 -11.28 -17.63
C PRO A 522 -24.41 -10.78 -18.03
N GLU A 523 -24.89 -9.71 -17.40
CA GLU A 523 -26.15 -9.08 -17.76
C GLU A 523 -26.10 -8.59 -19.22
N GLY A 524 -27.11 -8.96 -20.01
CA GLY A 524 -27.15 -8.63 -21.45
C GLY A 524 -26.26 -9.49 -22.36
N ALA A 525 -25.59 -10.52 -21.83
CA ALA A 525 -24.83 -11.51 -22.62
C ALA A 525 -25.49 -12.90 -22.63
N ALA A 526 -25.03 -13.75 -23.55
CA ALA A 526 -25.39 -15.17 -23.53
C ALA A 526 -24.83 -15.88 -22.28
N PRO A 527 -25.53 -16.89 -21.73
CA PRO A 527 -25.04 -17.66 -20.60
C PRO A 527 -23.70 -18.33 -20.91
N GLY A 528 -22.78 -18.29 -19.94
CA GLY A 528 -21.54 -19.06 -20.00
C GLY A 528 -21.79 -20.58 -19.94
N PRO A 529 -20.77 -21.40 -20.26
CA PRO A 529 -20.88 -22.84 -20.17
C PRO A 529 -21.09 -23.30 -18.73
N TRP A 530 -21.78 -24.43 -18.56
CA TRP A 530 -21.84 -25.11 -17.27
C TRP A 530 -20.50 -25.74 -16.95
N LEU A 531 -20.02 -25.51 -15.74
CA LEU A 531 -18.76 -26.01 -15.21
C LEU A 531 -19.01 -26.77 -13.92
N GLU A 532 -18.26 -27.86 -13.72
CA GLU A 532 -18.30 -28.61 -12.47
C GLU A 532 -17.53 -27.85 -11.38
N ILE A 533 -18.11 -27.78 -10.18
CA ILE A 533 -17.49 -27.10 -9.03
C ILE A 533 -16.30 -27.92 -8.56
N GLY A 534 -15.13 -27.28 -8.48
CA GLY A 534 -13.87 -27.92 -8.08
C GLY A 534 -13.05 -28.49 -9.23
N ALA A 535 -13.57 -28.48 -10.46
CA ALA A 535 -12.79 -28.86 -11.63
C ALA A 535 -11.74 -27.78 -11.97
N PRO A 536 -10.50 -28.17 -12.37
CA PRO A 536 -9.48 -27.21 -12.75
C PRO A 536 -9.86 -26.49 -14.05
N HIS A 537 -10.02 -25.17 -13.97
CA HIS A 537 -10.35 -24.34 -15.13
C HIS A 537 -9.08 -24.04 -15.95
N ARG A 538 -9.03 -24.49 -17.21
CA ARG A 538 -8.01 -24.02 -18.17
C ARG A 538 -8.46 -22.68 -18.74
N ALA A 539 -8.18 -21.59 -18.03
CA ALA A 539 -8.24 -20.26 -18.61
C ALA A 539 -6.88 -19.97 -19.27
N GLU A 540 -6.87 -19.82 -20.60
CA GLU A 540 -5.77 -19.19 -21.35
C GLU A 540 -5.72 -17.71 -20.92
N MET A 541 -4.72 -17.36 -20.10
CA MET A 541 -4.33 -15.99 -19.86
C MET A 541 -3.17 -15.69 -20.80
N ASP A 542 -3.50 -15.22 -22.00
CA ASP A 542 -2.57 -14.52 -22.89
C ASP A 542 -2.44 -13.05 -22.47
#